data_AF-A0AAV6KA18-F1
#
_entry.id   AF-A0AAV6KA18-F1
#
_cell.length_a   1.000
_cell.length_b   1.000
_cell.length_c   1.000
_cell.angle_alpha   90.00
_cell.angle_beta   90.00
_cell.angle_gamma   90.00
#
_symmetry.space_group_name_H-M   'P 1'
#
loop_
_entity.id
_entity.type
_entity.pdbx_description
1 polymer ?
#
loop_
_entity_poly.entity_id
_entity_poly.type
_entity_poly.pdbx_seq_one_letter_code
_entity_poly.pdbx_strand_id
1 'polypeptide(L)' 'MIYTAIDTFYLTDEQLQDSPSRKDGIDETTETTLRIYGCDLIQESGILLRLPQAVMATGQVLFHRFYCKKSFVRFNVKV' A
#
# COMPACT_ATOMS: atom_id res chain seq x y z
N MET A 1 -13.12 13.19 -25.97
CA MET A 1 -13.24 11.81 -25.44
C MET A 1 -12.16 11.63 -24.40
N ILE A 2 -12.48 11.96 -23.14
CA ILE A 2 -11.57 11.69 -22.02
C ILE A 2 -11.68 10.19 -21.80
N TYR A 3 -10.68 9.42 -22.22
CA TYR A 3 -10.50 8.07 -21.72
C TYR A 3 -10.23 8.21 -20.22
N THR A 4 -11.28 8.14 -19.40
CA THR A 4 -11.09 7.73 -18.01
C THR A 4 -10.49 6.35 -18.10
N ALA A 5 -9.17 6.26 -17.98
CA ALA A 5 -8.50 5.00 -17.74
C ALA A 5 -9.17 4.43 -16.49
N ILE A 6 -10.09 3.47 -16.70
CA ILE A 6 -10.72 2.75 -15.61
C ILE A 6 -9.54 2.10 -14.90
N ASP A 7 -9.33 2.55 -13.68
CA ASP A 7 -8.26 2.11 -12.83
C ASP A 7 -8.48 0.63 -12.51
N THR A 8 -7.94 -0.23 -13.37
CA THR A 8 -8.20 -1.68 -13.37
C THR A 8 -7.25 -2.36 -12.40
N PHE A 9 -7.05 -1.77 -11.22
CA PHE A 9 -6.27 -2.40 -10.15
C PHE A 9 -7.19 -3.27 -9.30
N TYR A 10 -7.63 -4.38 -9.90
CA TYR A 10 -8.36 -5.43 -9.22
C TYR A 10 -7.47 -6.66 -9.12
N LEU A 11 -7.38 -7.23 -7.92
CA LEU A 11 -6.60 -8.43 -7.65
C LEU A 11 -7.55 -9.51 -7.14
N THR A 12 -7.29 -10.76 -7.51
CA THR A 12 -8.00 -11.89 -6.91
C THR A 12 -7.42 -12.17 -5.52
N ASP A 13 -8.17 -12.91 -4.70
CA ASP A 13 -7.70 -13.29 -3.37
C ASP A 13 -6.43 -14.14 -3.44
N GLU A 14 -6.28 -14.98 -4.47
CA GLU A 14 -5.05 -15.75 -4.69
C GLU A 14 -3.85 -14.83 -4.98
N GLN A 15 -4.05 -13.76 -5.76
CA GLN A 15 -2.99 -12.79 -6.05
C GLN A 15 -2.60 -11.96 -4.82
N LEU A 16 -3.54 -11.70 -3.92
CA LEU A 16 -3.27 -11.06 -2.62
C LEU A 16 -2.54 -12.01 -1.67
N GLN A 17 -2.91 -13.29 -1.67
CA GLN A 17 -2.26 -14.30 -0.86
C GLN A 17 -0.83 -14.61 -1.33
N ASP A 18 -0.56 -14.48 -2.62
CA ASP A 18 0.74 -14.73 -3.26
C ASP A 18 1.56 -13.44 -3.45
N SER A 19 1.56 -12.58 -2.42
CA SER A 19 2.22 -11.27 -2.47
C SER A 19 3.74 -11.38 -2.65
N PRO A 20 4.40 -10.39 -3.29
CA PRO A 20 5.86 -10.37 -3.40
C PRO A 20 6.58 -10.39 -2.06
N SER A 21 5.98 -9.80 -1.01
CA SER A 21 6.54 -9.81 0.35
C SER A 21 6.53 -11.22 0.94
N ARG A 22 5.43 -11.98 0.75
CA ARG A 22 5.32 -13.37 1.20
C ARG A 22 6.30 -14.29 0.49
N LYS A 23 6.49 -14.09 -0.82
CA LYS A 23 7.52 -14.79 -1.61
C LYS A 23 8.94 -14.54 -1.12
N ASP A 24 9.21 -13.31 -0.66
CA ASP A 24 10.51 -12.94 -0.09
C ASP A 24 10.63 -13.33 1.42
N GLY A 25 9.66 -14.07 1.97
CA GLY A 25 9.74 -14.69 3.31
C GLY A 25 9.09 -13.91 4.46
N ILE A 26 8.34 -12.85 4.17
CA ILE A 26 7.55 -12.14 5.19
C ILE A 26 6.24 -12.89 5.43
N ASP A 27 5.97 -13.24 6.69
CA ASP A 27 4.70 -13.87 7.05
C ASP A 27 3.51 -12.89 6.92
N GLU A 28 2.30 -13.44 6.77
CA GLU A 28 1.09 -12.65 6.57
C GLU A 28 0.80 -11.64 7.70
N THR A 29 1.07 -12.02 8.95
CA THR A 29 0.79 -11.15 10.09
C THR A 29 1.74 -9.96 10.08
N THR A 30 3.03 -10.19 9.82
CA THR A 30 4.03 -9.14 9.68
C THR A 30 3.71 -8.24 8.48
N GLU A 31 3.34 -8.79 7.33
CA GLU A 31 2.96 -7.98 6.15
C GLU A 31 1.76 -7.08 6.48
N THR A 32 0.76 -7.60 7.19
CA THR A 32 -0.42 -6.85 7.61
C THR A 32 -0.05 -5.72 8.57
N THR A 33 0.79 -6.00 9.57
CA THR A 33 1.28 -4.97 10.50
C THR A 33 2.08 -3.89 9.79
N LEU A 34 2.92 -4.24 8.82
CA LEU A 34 3.67 -3.27 8.01
C LEU A 34 2.76 -2.37 7.17
N ARG A 35 1.67 -2.94 6.63
CA ARG A 35 0.68 -2.15 5.88
C ARG A 35 -0.07 -1.17 6.78
N ILE A 36 -0.51 -1.61 7.96
CA ILE A 36 -1.16 -0.73 8.95
C ILE A 36 -0.22 0.41 9.33
N TYR A 37 1.03 0.06 9.69
CA TYR A 37 2.05 1.05 10.06
C TYR A 37 2.32 2.07 8.95
N GLY A 38 2.41 1.64 7.69
CA GLY A 38 2.58 2.54 6.55
C GLY A 38 1.38 3.49 6.37
N CYS A 39 0.16 3.00 6.58
CA CYS A 39 -1.05 3.83 6.53
C CYS A 39 -1.10 4.86 7.66
N ASP A 40 -0.69 4.48 8.88
CA ASP A 40 -0.59 5.39 10.01
C ASP A 40 0.43 6.49 9.74
N LEU A 41 1.61 6.16 9.19
CA LEU A 41 2.61 7.15 8.80
C LEU A 41 2.07 8.16 7.77
N ILE A 42 1.34 7.69 6.75
CA ILE A 42 0.72 8.57 5.75
C ILE A 42 -0.31 9.49 6.40
N GLN A 43 -1.11 8.96 7.32
CA GLN A 43 -2.13 9.72 8.03
C GLN A 43 -1.52 10.83 8.88
N GLU A 44 -0.56 10.47 9.74
CA GLU A 44 0.13 11.41 10.63
C GLU A 44 0.87 12.49 9.81
N SER A 45 1.54 12.09 8.72
CA SER A 45 2.19 13.03 7.81
C SER A 45 1.19 14.02 7.20
N GLY A 46 0.02 13.54 6.76
CA GLY A 46 -1.03 14.39 6.21
C GLY A 46 -1.60 15.38 7.23
N ILE A 47 -1.79 14.96 8.48
CA ILE A 47 -2.23 15.84 9.58
C ILE A 47 -1.18 16.93 9.84
N LEU A 48 0.09 16.55 9.98
CA LEU A 48 1.19 17.51 10.22
C LEU A 48 1.33 18.53 9.09
N LEU A 49 1.13 18.10 7.84
CA LEU A 49 1.17 18.94 6.65
C LEU A 49 -0.14 19.69 6.37
N ARG A 50 -1.17 19.49 7.19
CA ARG A 50 -2.52 20.10 7.05
C ARG A 50 -3.18 19.80 5.69
N LEU A 51 -3.02 18.57 5.21
CA LEU A 51 -3.59 18.13 3.94
C LEU A 51 -5.03 17.64 4.10
N PRO A 52 -5.89 17.76 3.07
CA PRO A 52 -7.22 17.15 3.08
C PRO A 52 -7.16 15.62 3.17
N GLN A 53 -8.13 15.00 3.85
CA GLN A 53 -8.23 13.53 3.98
C GLN A 53 -8.22 12.79 2.63
N ALA A 54 -8.76 13.41 1.57
CA ALA A 54 -8.70 12.85 0.22
C ALA A 54 -7.26 12.60 -0.25
N VAL A 55 -6.29 13.43 0.16
CA VAL A 55 -4.87 13.27 -0.17
C VAL A 55 -4.28 12.07 0.57
N MET A 56 -4.55 11.91 1.87
CA MET A 56 -4.09 10.75 2.64
C MET A 56 -4.71 9.44 2.14
N ALA A 57 -6.02 9.43 1.87
CA ALA A 57 -6.69 8.27 1.29
C ALA A 57 -6.06 7.88 -0.07
N THR A 58 -5.78 8.86 -0.94
CA THR A 58 -5.09 8.61 -2.21
C THR A 58 -3.69 8.03 -1.97
N GLY A 59 -2.94 8.59 -1.02
CA GLY A 59 -1.61 8.08 -0.65
C GLY A 59 -1.65 6.64 -0.15
N GLN A 60 -2.60 6.30 0.72
CA GLN A 60 -2.79 4.94 1.24
C GLN A 60 -3.17 3.95 0.13
N VAL A 61 -4.02 4.34 -0.82
CA VAL A 61 -4.35 3.49 -1.99
C VAL A 61 -3.10 3.23 -2.83
N LEU A 62 -2.31 4.26 -3.14
CA LEU A 62 -1.06 4.10 -3.90
C LEU A 62 -0.05 3.21 -3.16
N PHE A 63 0.06 3.38 -1.85
CA PHE A 63 0.88 2.55 -0.97
C PHE A 63 0.46 1.07 -1.02
N HIS A 64 -0.83 0.77 -0.87
CA HIS A 64 -1.33 -0.60 -0.95
C HIS A 64 -1.02 -1.24 -2.30
N ARG A 65 -1.25 -0.51 -3.40
CA ARG A 65 -0.99 -0.97 -4.77
C ARG A 65 0.49 -1.25 -5.03
N PHE A 66 1.36 -0.38 -4.55
CA PHE A 66 2.80 -0.56 -4.65
C PHE A 66 3.24 -1.89 -4.04
N TYR A 67 2.82 -2.17 -2.79
CA TYR A 67 3.19 -3.39 -2.09
C TYR A 67 2.41 -4.64 -2.52
N CYS A 68 1.45 -4.53 -3.44
CA CYS A 68 0.92 -5.70 -4.15
C CYS A 68 1.87 -6.16 -5.29
N LYS A 69 2.80 -5.31 -5.72
CA LYS A 69 3.76 -5.58 -6.81
C LYS A 69 5.22 -5.54 -6.36
N LYS A 70 5.49 -4.98 -5.18
CA LYS A 70 6.82 -4.87 -4.57
C LYS A 70 6.83 -5.46 -3.17
N SER A 71 8.01 -5.88 -2.74
CA SER A 71 8.22 -6.54 -1.45
C SER A 71 8.72 -5.56 -0.40
N PHE A 72 8.23 -5.68 0.83
CA PHE A 72 8.75 -4.95 1.98
C PHE A 72 10.21 -5.29 2.33
N VAL A 73 10.70 -6.47 1.94
CA VAL A 73 12.13 -6.82 2.10
C VAL A 73 13.01 -5.92 1.25
N ARG A 74 12.55 -5.56 0.05
CA ARG A 74 13.30 -4.75 -0.91
C ARG A 74 13.07 -3.25 -0.71
N PHE A 75 11.92 -2.87 -0.18
CA PHE A 75 11.51 -1.49 0.05
C PHE A 75 10.99 -1.36 1.48
N ASN A 76 11.90 -1.06 2.42
CA ASN A 76 11.57 -0.92 3.82
C ASN A 76 10.69 0.32 4.05
N VAL A 77 9.61 0.16 4.80
CA VAL A 77 8.70 1.26 5.17
C VAL A 77 9.14 1.98 6.43
N LYS A 78 9.98 1.34 7.26
CA LYS A 78 10.47 1.86 8.55
C LYS A 78 11.74 2.70 8.45
N VAL A 79 12.17 3.08 7.23
CA VAL A 79 13.49 3.62 6.84
C VAL A 79 14.47 2.52 6.42
#